data_AF-A0A6S6XFQ8-F1
#
_entry.id   AF-A0A6S6XFQ8-F1
#
_cell.length_a   1.000
_cell.length_b   1.000
_cell.length_c   1.000
_cell.angle_alpha   90.00
_cell.angle_beta   90.00
_cell.angle_gamma   90.00
#
_symmetry.space_group_name_H-M   'P 1'
#
loop_
_entity.id
_entity.type
_entity.pdbx_description
1 polymer ?
#
loop_
_entity_poly.entity_id
_entity_poly.type
_entity_poly.pdbx_seq_one_letter_code
_entity_poly.pdbx_strand_id
1 'polypeptide(L)' 'MIDDYLYAFYMKVGKNAGGVKPEQVMSDALFKLAGELSLDAINEKNAKKGKTDKNI' A
#
# COMPACT_ATOMS: atom_id res chain seq x y z
N MET A 1 2.63 -19.29 8.42
CA MET A 1 1.19 -19.48 8.14
C MET A 1 0.49 -18.17 8.46
N ILE A 2 -0.55 -17.83 7.71
CA ILE A 2 -1.43 -16.68 8.01
C ILE A 2 -2.47 -17.16 9.02
N ASP A 3 -2.79 -16.33 10.02
CA ASP A 3 -3.81 -16.67 11.01
C ASP A 3 -5.20 -16.82 10.33
N ASP A 4 -5.99 -17.81 10.77
CA ASP A 4 -7.27 -18.14 10.17
C ASP A 4 -8.24 -16.95 10.11
N TYR A 5 -8.24 -16.10 11.15
CA TYR A 5 -9.08 -14.90 11.19
C TYR A 5 -8.69 -13.90 10.09
N LEU A 6 -7.39 -13.76 9.83
CA LEU A 6 -6.84 -12.84 8.83
C LEU A 6 -7.08 -13.38 7.43
N TYR A 7 -6.96 -14.70 7.24
CA TYR A 7 -7.35 -15.36 6.00
C TYR A 7 -8.84 -15.16 5.69
N ALA A 8 -9.72 -15.36 6.68
CA ALA A 8 -11.16 -15.17 6.54
C ALA A 8 -11.53 -13.72 6.19
N PHE A 9 -10.81 -12.74 6.75
CA PHE A 9 -10.93 -11.33 6.37
C PHE A 9 -10.62 -11.13 4.88
N TYR A 10 -9.45 -11.57 4.41
CA TYR A 10 -9.07 -11.41 3.00
C TYR A 10 -9.95 -12.20 2.03
N MET A 11 -10.48 -13.35 2.45
CA MET A 11 -11.49 -14.09 1.70
C MET A 11 -12.78 -13.30 1.52
N LYS A 12 -13.29 -12.66 2.58
CA LYS A 12 -14.49 -11.81 2.48
C LYS A 12 -14.27 -10.64 1.54
N VAL A 13 -13.10 -10.00 1.61
CA VAL A 13 -12.73 -8.90 0.70
C VAL A 13 -12.66 -9.40 -0.74
N GLY A 14 -11.99 -10.54 -0.98
CA GLY A 14 -11.86 -11.14 -2.30
C GLY A 14 -13.19 -11.52 -2.95
N LYS A 15 -14.12 -12.07 -2.16
CA LYS A 15 -15.50 -12.35 -2.59
C LYS A 15 -16.22 -11.09 -3.07
N ASN A 16 -16.07 -9.98 -2.32
CA ASN A 16 -16.67 -8.70 -2.70
C ASN A 16 -15.97 -8.05 -3.90
N ALA A 17 -14.68 -8.34 -4.12
CA ALA A 17 -13.88 -7.86 -5.24
C ALA A 17 -14.06 -8.70 -6.54
N GLY A 18 -15.12 -9.50 -6.64
CA GLY A 18 -15.37 -10.33 -7.83
C GLY A 18 -14.76 -11.73 -7.79
N GLY A 19 -14.47 -12.25 -6.59
CA GLY A 19 -13.94 -13.61 -6.43
C GLY A 19 -12.41 -13.70 -6.50
N VAL A 20 -11.71 -12.63 -6.11
CA VAL A 20 -10.25 -12.61 -6.02
C VAL A 20 -9.79 -13.52 -4.87
N LYS A 21 -8.69 -14.24 -5.07
CA LYS A 21 -8.12 -15.13 -4.04
C LYS A 21 -7.58 -14.34 -2.84
N PRO A 22 -7.69 -14.85 -1.60
CA PRO A 22 -7.22 -14.14 -0.40
C PRO A 22 -5.75 -13.73 -0.47
N GLU A 23 -4.88 -14.59 -1.01
CA GLU A 23 -3.44 -14.33 -1.16
C GLU A 23 -3.17 -13.17 -2.10
N GLN A 24 -3.96 -13.07 -3.18
CA GLN A 24 -3.87 -11.97 -4.13
C GLN A 24 -4.38 -10.66 -3.51
N VAL A 25 -5.52 -10.69 -2.79
CA VAL A 25 -6.02 -9.51 -2.06
C VAL A 25 -4.97 -8.99 -1.08
N MET A 26 -4.33 -9.89 -0.33
CA MET A 26 -3.28 -9.52 0.62
C MET A 26 -2.08 -8.89 -0.11
N SER A 27 -1.61 -9.52 -1.19
CA SER A 27 -0.52 -8.99 -2.02
C SER A 27 -0.83 -7.60 -2.57
N ASP A 28 -2.02 -7.42 -3.14
CA ASP A 28 -2.46 -6.16 -3.74
C ASP A 28 -2.57 -5.05 -2.68
N ALA A 29 -3.09 -5.37 -1.48
CA ALA A 29 -3.15 -4.44 -0.37
C ALA A 29 -1.76 -3.97 0.09
N LEU A 30 -0.80 -4.90 0.22
CA LEU A 30 0.57 -4.59 0.61
C LEU A 30 1.30 -3.77 -0.46
N PHE A 31 1.13 -4.10 -1.75
CA PHE A 31 1.75 -3.34 -2.83
C PHE A 31 1.17 -1.94 -2.94
N LYS A 32 -0.15 -1.78 -2.79
CA LYS A 32 -0.77 -0.45 -2.80
C LYS A 32 -0.22 0.41 -1.66
N LEU A 33 -0.15 -0.14 -0.44
CA LEU A 33 0.42 0.55 0.71
C LEU A 33 1.88 0.94 0.46
N ALA A 34 2.71 0.02 -0.05
CA ALA A 34 4.10 0.29 -0.35
C ALA A 34 4.27 1.40 -1.41
N GLY A 35 3.39 1.43 -2.40
CA GLY A 35 3.34 2.47 -3.43
C GLY A 35 3.01 3.85 -2.87
N GLU A 36 1.98 3.94 -2.03
CA GLU A 36 1.56 5.19 -1.37
C GLU A 36 2.67 5.74 -0.47
N LEU A 37 3.27 4.88 0.38
CA LEU A 37 4.40 5.28 1.24
C LEU A 37 5.62 5.75 0.43
N SER A 38 5.91 5.07 -0.69
CA SER A 38 7.02 5.47 -1.57
C SER A 38 6.77 6.82 -2.23
N LEU A 39 5.53 7.06 -2.67
CA LEU A 39 5.13 8.33 -3.25
C LEU A 39 5.23 9.48 -2.23
N ASP A 40 4.77 9.26 -0.99
CA ASP A 40 4.89 10.24 0.10
C ASP A 40 6.35 10.58 0.40
N ALA A 41 7.23 9.59 0.47
CA ALA A 41 8.65 9.81 0.68
C ALA A 41 9.32 10.60 -0.47
N ILE A 42 8.93 10.33 -1.72
CA ILE A 42 9.40 11.09 -2.89
C ILE A 42 8.92 12.54 -2.82
N ASN A 43 7.64 12.75 -2.48
CA ASN A 43 7.05 14.08 -2.35
C ASN A 43 7.73 14.89 -1.23
N GLU A 44 7.99 14.27 -0.08
CA GLU A 44 8.70 14.91 1.03
C GLU A 44 10.13 15.30 0.64
N LYS A 45 10.85 14.42 -0.05
CA LYS A 45 12.20 14.70 -0.57
C LYS A 45 12.20 15.87 -1.55
N ASN A 46 11.23 15.91 -2.46
CA ASN A 46 11.11 16.98 -3.46
C ASN A 46 10.74 18.32 -2.80
N ALA A 47 9.83 18.32 -1.83
CA ALA A 47 9.46 19.51 -1.06
C ALA A 47 10.65 20.07 -0.25
N LYS A 48 11.52 19.20 0.28
CA LYS A 48 12.76 19.61 0.95
C LYS A 48 13.77 20.23 -0.02
N LYS A 49 13.99 19.63 -1.19
CA LYS A 49 14.88 20.20 -2.23
C LYS A 49 14.45 21.60 -2.68
N GLY A 50 13.16 21.79 -2.98
CA GLY A 50 12.64 23.10 -3.40
C GLY A 50 12.70 24.19 -2.32
N LYS A 51 12.92 23.84 -1.05
CA LYS A 51 13.18 24.79 0.04
C LYS A 51 14.67 25.12 0.17
N THR A 52 15.55 24.15 -0.08
CA THR A 52 17.01 24.36 -0.09
C THR A 52 17.43 25.26 -1.25
N ASP A 53 16.84 25.07 -2.44
CA ASP A 53 17.17 25.84 -3.65
C ASP A 53 16.67 27.29 -3.62
N LYS A 54 15.72 27.62 -2.73
CA LYS A 54 15.17 28.98 -2.56
C LYS A 54 15.88 29.82 -1.48
N ASN A 55 16.78 29.19 -0.72
CA ASN A 55 17.48 29.82 0.41
C ASN A 55 18.98 30.07 0.11
N ILE A 56 19.38 30.06 -1.16
CA ILE A 56 20.73 30.39 -1.64
C ILE A 56 20.64 31.57 -2.60
#